data_AF-A0A2E1AMS9-F1
#
_entry.id   AF-A0A2E1AMS9-F1
#
_cell.length_a   1.000
_cell.length_b   1.000
_cell.length_c   1.000
_cell.angle_alpha   90.00
_cell.angle_beta   90.00
_cell.angle_gamma   90.00
#
_symmetry.space_group_name_H-M   'P 1'
#
loop_
_entity.id
_entity.type
_entity.pdbx_description
1 polymer ?
#
loop_
_entity_poly.entity_id
_entity_poly.type
_entity_poly.pdbx_seq_one_letter_code
_entity_poly.pdbx_strand_id
1 'polypeptide(L)'
;MSQLILNFFQKKDSFGLKMSPVGHCNYEDHIEVNGKKAYDLLCLSNYRQKDLTKYQGLLKKMLRDVSSIHKIRDTKPMTFCWHIGKQQYLSTSLFFEYYMATMANAIENLRRALHQETDNVKLYKDVKGNLTHLLGMFGEWKTQLMILPTVPSVVTPLFIKSLLCFTHGCHTLHVSSKLSGKTSVVAFATAMQSFGEVWPRHEYGNIALHQYLISRVLLYNALYETTENASKKLTCLREVEKLLPYIKFQECYLSQPVLDKMKTIENENNGKIDDLINTHYAVEETLNDVAIPPTYKLSICKKTGQFGCKCKE
;
A
#
# COMPACT_ATOMS: atom_id res chain seq x y z
N MET A 1 6.18 -28.74 -2.79
CA MET A 1 5.79 -27.34 -2.50
C MET A 1 4.33 -27.33 -2.10
N SER A 2 4.10 -27.67 -0.84
CA SER A 2 2.94 -28.40 -0.32
C SER A 2 2.23 -27.57 0.76
N GLN A 3 0.89 -27.50 0.72
CA GLN A 3 -0.05 -27.00 1.77
C GLN A 3 0.11 -25.56 2.29
N LEU A 4 1.32 -25.00 2.39
CA LEU A 4 1.59 -23.62 2.79
C LEU A 4 0.98 -22.59 1.83
N ILE A 5 1.04 -22.85 0.52
CA ILE A 5 0.47 -21.97 -0.51
C ILE A 5 -1.07 -22.00 -0.42
N LEU A 6 -1.69 -23.16 -0.17
CA LEU A 6 -3.15 -23.29 -0.05
C LEU A 6 -3.75 -22.54 1.15
N ASN A 7 -3.04 -22.48 2.28
CA ASN A 7 -3.46 -21.69 3.45
C ASN A 7 -3.39 -20.17 3.23
N PHE A 8 -2.70 -19.68 2.19
CA PHE A 8 -2.65 -18.26 1.87
C PHE A 8 -3.90 -17.77 1.12
N PHE A 9 -4.68 -18.66 0.49
CA PHE A 9 -5.83 -18.30 -0.37
C PHE A 9 -7.20 -18.31 0.32
N GLN A 10 -7.30 -18.69 1.61
CA GLN A 10 -8.58 -18.71 2.32
C GLN A 10 -8.73 -17.49 3.24
N LYS A 11 -9.14 -16.35 2.70
CA LYS A 11 -9.91 -15.35 3.47
C LYS A 11 -10.75 -14.50 2.53
N LYS A 12 -12.03 -14.92 2.40
CA LYS A 12 -12.98 -14.33 1.47
C LYS A 12 -13.33 -12.87 1.78
N ASP A 13 -13.15 -12.41 3.01
CA ASP A 13 -13.49 -11.03 3.38
C ASP A 13 -12.55 -10.52 4.46
N SER A 14 -11.58 -9.70 4.08
CA SER A 14 -11.14 -8.51 4.83
C SER A 14 -9.89 -7.96 4.19
N PHE A 15 -9.96 -6.70 3.74
CA PHE A 15 -8.79 -5.84 3.82
C PHE A 15 -8.41 -5.81 5.32
N GLY A 16 -7.41 -6.61 5.71
CA GLY A 16 -7.38 -7.29 7.02
C GLY A 16 -7.12 -6.42 8.25
N LEU A 17 -6.60 -5.20 8.06
CA LEU A 17 -6.19 -4.33 9.15
C LEU A 17 -7.18 -3.17 9.30
N LYS A 18 -8.02 -3.22 10.35
CA LYS A 18 -8.87 -2.11 10.76
C LYS A 18 -8.19 -1.33 11.88
N MET A 19 -8.16 -0.01 11.74
CA MET A 19 -7.60 0.89 12.75
C MET A 19 -8.64 1.96 13.07
N SER A 20 -8.97 2.12 14.36
CA SER A 20 -9.96 3.11 14.77
C SER A 20 -9.67 3.66 16.15
N PRO A 21 -9.90 4.97 16.37
CA PRO A 21 -9.80 5.57 17.70
C PRO A 21 -10.86 4.98 18.63
N VAL A 22 -10.55 4.88 19.92
CA VAL A 22 -11.46 4.45 20.99
C VAL A 22 -11.74 5.62 21.91
N GLY A 23 -13.02 5.80 22.27
CA GLY A 23 -13.45 6.83 23.20
C GLY A 23 -13.22 8.26 22.69
N HIS A 24 -13.55 9.22 23.54
CA HIS A 24 -13.25 10.63 23.31
C HIS A 24 -11.91 11.00 23.95
N CYS A 25 -11.24 12.00 23.37
CA CYS A 25 -10.06 12.62 23.95
C CYS A 25 -10.39 14.11 24.10
N ASN A 26 -10.46 14.59 25.33
CA ASN A 26 -10.82 15.97 25.65
C ASN A 26 -9.54 16.80 25.73
N TYR A 27 -9.03 17.27 24.60
CA TYR A 27 -7.79 18.06 24.56
C TYR A 27 -7.89 19.31 25.43
N GLU A 28 -9.04 19.96 25.40
CA GLU A 28 -9.39 21.16 26.15
C GLU A 28 -9.27 21.00 27.68
N ASP A 29 -9.38 19.77 28.19
CA ASP A 29 -9.29 19.47 29.63
C ASP A 29 -7.85 19.18 30.08
N HIS A 30 -6.90 19.03 29.14
CA HIS A 30 -5.58 18.48 29.43
C HIS A 30 -4.41 19.31 28.89
N ILE A 31 -4.61 20.06 27.82
CA ILE A 31 -3.57 20.86 27.17
C ILE A 31 -4.05 22.27 26.87
N GLU A 32 -3.12 23.21 26.96
CA GLU A 32 -3.24 24.58 26.46
C GLU A 32 -2.33 24.74 25.24
N VAL A 33 -2.81 25.44 24.22
CA VAL A 33 -2.02 25.72 23.01
C VAL A 33 -1.98 27.22 22.78
N ASN A 34 -0.78 27.81 22.79
CA ASN A 34 -0.59 29.24 22.62
C ASN A 34 -1.25 29.71 21.30
N GLY A 35 -2.09 30.74 21.38
CA GLY A 35 -2.80 31.29 20.23
C GLY A 35 -4.01 30.46 19.75
N LYS A 36 -4.47 29.46 20.52
CA LYS A 36 -5.71 28.71 20.27
C LYS A 36 -6.68 28.84 21.43
N LYS A 37 -7.98 28.87 21.12
CA LYS A 37 -9.04 28.89 22.14
C LYS A 37 -9.41 27.46 22.53
N ALA A 38 -9.93 27.26 23.75
CA ALA A 38 -10.46 25.96 24.19
C ALA A 38 -11.50 25.39 23.20
N TYR A 39 -12.30 26.26 22.56
CA TYR A 39 -13.22 25.89 21.49
C TYR A 39 -12.54 25.16 20.32
N ASP A 40 -11.34 25.59 19.91
CA ASP A 40 -10.59 24.94 18.82
C ASP A 40 -10.15 23.52 19.20
N LEU A 41 -9.78 23.32 20.47
CA LEU A 41 -9.41 22.02 21.03
C LEU A 41 -10.64 21.11 21.16
N LEU A 42 -11.78 21.64 21.61
CA LEU A 42 -13.05 20.92 21.62
C LEU A 42 -13.48 20.49 20.20
N CYS A 43 -13.28 21.35 19.19
CA CYS A 43 -13.49 20.98 17.80
C CYS A 43 -12.57 19.83 17.37
N LEU A 44 -11.30 19.85 17.76
CA LEU A 44 -10.35 18.76 17.50
C LEU A 44 -10.85 17.44 18.15
N SER A 45 -11.24 17.48 19.43
CA SER A 45 -11.83 16.35 20.18
C SER A 45 -13.03 15.75 19.43
N ASN A 46 -13.92 16.60 18.92
CA ASN A 46 -15.11 16.20 18.18
C ASN A 46 -14.81 15.55 16.82
N TYR A 47 -13.81 16.06 16.09
CA TYR A 47 -13.46 15.50 14.78
C TYR A 47 -12.82 14.13 14.87
N ARG A 48 -12.18 13.78 15.99
CA ARG A 48 -11.48 12.49 16.17
C ARG A 48 -12.31 11.28 15.76
N GLN A 49 -13.60 11.26 16.10
CA GLN A 49 -14.52 10.16 15.75
C GLN A 49 -15.34 10.42 14.48
N LYS A 50 -15.66 11.69 14.19
CA LYS A 50 -16.59 12.06 13.10
C LYS A 50 -15.91 12.15 11.74
N ASP A 51 -14.70 12.69 11.70
CA ASP A 51 -13.95 12.94 10.46
C ASP A 51 -12.45 12.90 10.75
N LEU A 52 -11.87 11.71 10.56
CA LEU A 52 -10.47 11.47 10.86
C LEU A 52 -9.53 12.23 9.90
N THR A 53 -9.97 12.57 8.69
CA THR A 53 -9.18 13.35 7.73
C THR A 53 -9.07 14.80 8.19
N LYS A 54 -10.18 15.42 8.57
CA LYS A 54 -10.18 16.77 9.13
C LYS A 54 -9.43 16.83 10.45
N TYR A 55 -9.63 15.83 11.31
CA TYR A 55 -8.89 15.66 12.56
C TYR A 55 -7.38 15.61 12.35
N GLN A 56 -6.89 14.73 11.45
CA GLN A 56 -5.46 14.60 11.15
C GLN A 56 -4.86 15.94 10.68
N GLY A 57 -5.58 16.68 9.84
CA GLY A 57 -5.14 17.99 9.34
C GLY A 57 -5.00 19.04 10.45
N LEU A 58 -5.96 19.08 11.39
CA LEU A 58 -5.91 19.97 12.55
C LEU A 58 -4.81 19.57 13.52
N LEU A 59 -4.69 18.28 13.83
CA LEU A 59 -3.65 17.75 14.70
C LEU A 59 -2.25 18.04 14.13
N LYS A 60 -2.05 17.86 12.82
CA LYS A 60 -0.79 18.23 12.15
C LYS A 60 -0.44 19.70 12.36
N LYS A 61 -1.42 20.60 12.22
CA LYS A 61 -1.21 22.05 12.39
C LYS A 61 -0.82 22.38 13.83
N MET A 62 -1.47 21.75 14.80
CA MET A 62 -1.15 21.90 16.22
C MET A 62 0.29 21.43 16.51
N LEU A 63 0.70 20.30 15.95
CA LEU A 63 2.02 19.71 16.21
C LEU A 63 3.18 20.43 15.52
N ARG A 64 2.94 21.32 14.55
CA ARG A 64 4.02 22.08 13.89
C ARG A 64 4.84 22.94 14.84
N ASP A 65 4.23 23.41 15.93
CA ASP A 65 4.90 24.20 16.97
C ASP A 65 4.68 23.51 18.32
N VAL A 66 5.48 22.48 18.60
CA VAL A 66 5.37 21.72 19.85
C VAL A 66 5.64 22.60 21.08
N SER A 67 6.47 23.64 20.94
CA SER A 67 6.73 24.62 22.02
C SER A 67 5.50 25.45 22.41
N SER A 68 4.48 25.50 21.55
CA SER A 68 3.21 26.16 21.86
C SER A 68 2.28 25.32 22.74
N ILE A 69 2.56 24.03 22.94
CA ILE A 69 1.68 23.09 23.63
C ILE A 69 2.13 22.90 25.08
N HIS A 70 1.28 23.28 26.03
CA HIS A 70 1.52 23.19 27.47
C HIS A 70 0.53 22.23 28.14
N LYS A 71 0.98 21.49 29.14
CA LYS A 71 0.10 20.66 29.96
C LYS A 71 -0.61 21.54 30.99
N ILE A 72 -1.93 21.41 31.13
CA ILE A 72 -2.68 22.05 32.22
C ILE A 72 -2.27 21.41 33.55
N ARG A 73 -1.95 22.25 34.56
CA ARG A 73 -1.54 21.78 35.90
C ARG A 73 -2.65 20.95 36.54
N ASP A 74 -2.26 19.99 37.39
CA ASP A 74 -3.16 19.14 38.18
C ASP A 74 -4.13 18.25 37.39
N THR A 75 -3.93 18.11 36.08
CA THR A 75 -4.70 17.19 35.24
C THR A 75 -3.99 15.85 35.09
N LYS A 76 -4.77 14.75 35.04
CA LYS A 76 -4.25 13.44 34.67
C LYS A 76 -3.74 13.47 33.22
N PRO A 77 -2.67 12.73 32.88
CA PRO A 77 -2.21 12.63 31.50
C PRO A 77 -3.32 12.08 30.60
N MET A 78 -3.58 12.78 29.49
CA MET A 78 -4.48 12.28 28.46
C MET A 78 -3.92 10.97 27.89
N THR A 79 -4.78 9.96 27.78
CA THR A 79 -4.42 8.67 27.21
C THR A 79 -5.18 8.46 25.90
N PHE A 80 -4.42 8.27 24.84
CA PHE A 80 -4.93 7.92 23.52
C PHE A 80 -5.11 6.42 23.42
N CYS A 81 -6.29 6.02 22.98
CA CYS A 81 -6.65 4.62 22.81
C CYS A 81 -7.03 4.34 21.36
N TRP A 82 -6.47 3.26 20.81
CA TRP A 82 -6.70 2.81 19.43
C TRP A 82 -6.93 1.30 19.38
N HIS A 83 -7.92 0.89 18.58
CA HIS A 83 -8.04 -0.50 18.13
C HIS A 83 -7.20 -0.71 16.87
N ILE A 84 -6.39 -1.77 16.87
CA ILE A 84 -5.62 -2.24 15.72
C ILE A 84 -5.94 -3.73 15.55
N GLY A 85 -6.70 -4.06 14.50
CA GLY A 85 -7.26 -5.40 14.35
C GLY A 85 -8.16 -5.76 15.53
N LYS A 86 -7.76 -6.77 16.30
CA LYS A 86 -8.49 -7.27 17.49
C LYS A 86 -7.90 -6.80 18.83
N GLN A 87 -6.85 -5.98 18.79
CA GLN A 87 -6.13 -5.56 20.00
C GLN A 87 -6.28 -4.06 20.24
N GLN A 88 -6.20 -3.68 21.51
CA GLN A 88 -6.28 -2.29 21.96
C GLN A 88 -4.89 -1.83 22.39
N TYR A 89 -4.52 -0.61 21.97
CA TYR A 89 -3.24 0.01 22.26
C TYR A 89 -3.42 1.37 22.90
N LEU A 90 -2.56 1.68 23.86
CA LEU A 90 -2.62 2.90 24.67
C LEU A 90 -1.30 3.67 24.62
N SER A 91 -1.38 4.99 24.53
CA SER A 91 -0.23 5.87 24.73
C SER A 91 -0.67 7.25 25.22
N THR A 92 0.18 7.94 25.96
CA THR A 92 -0.01 9.36 26.32
C THR A 92 0.62 10.32 25.31
N SER A 93 1.21 9.78 24.25
CA SER A 93 1.97 10.55 23.26
C SER A 93 1.09 11.15 22.17
N LEU A 94 1.17 12.47 21.96
CA LEU A 94 0.55 13.13 20.82
C LEU A 94 1.13 12.65 19.47
N PHE A 95 2.40 12.25 19.45
CA PHE A 95 3.01 11.65 18.26
C PHE A 95 2.36 10.30 17.93
N PHE A 96 2.03 9.50 18.94
CA PHE A 96 1.27 8.26 18.75
C PHE A 96 -0.09 8.54 18.13
N GLU A 97 -0.86 9.46 18.70
CA GLU A 97 -2.18 9.80 18.16
C GLU A 97 -2.11 10.30 16.72
N TYR A 98 -1.15 11.18 16.40
CA TYR A 98 -0.97 11.69 15.05
C TYR A 98 -0.54 10.62 14.05
N TYR A 99 0.38 9.75 14.47
CA TYR A 99 0.83 8.62 13.68
C TYR A 99 -0.35 7.70 13.35
N MET A 100 -1.14 7.34 14.36
CA MET A 100 -2.26 6.42 14.23
C MET A 100 -3.38 6.99 13.36
N ALA A 101 -3.72 8.28 13.54
CA ALA A 101 -4.68 8.96 12.68
C ALA A 101 -4.23 9.02 11.21
N THR A 102 -2.95 9.33 10.98
CA THR A 102 -2.38 9.38 9.62
C THR A 102 -2.33 7.99 8.98
N MET A 103 -1.96 6.96 9.75
CA MET A 103 -1.92 5.58 9.29
C MET A 103 -3.32 5.06 8.94
N ALA A 104 -4.30 5.29 9.82
CA ALA A 104 -5.68 4.89 9.59
C ALA A 104 -6.28 5.55 8.34
N ASN A 105 -6.04 6.86 8.13
CA ASN A 105 -6.43 7.52 6.87
C ASN A 105 -5.73 6.93 5.65
N ALA A 106 -4.43 6.59 5.75
CA ALA A 106 -3.69 5.99 4.65
C ALA A 106 -4.26 4.60 4.27
N ILE A 107 -4.56 3.76 5.26
CA ILE A 107 -5.16 2.44 5.04
C ILE A 107 -6.56 2.57 4.45
N GLU A 108 -7.38 3.50 4.95
CA GLU A 108 -8.73 3.71 4.44
C GLU A 108 -8.72 4.25 3.00
N ASN A 109 -7.84 5.20 2.69
CA ASN A 109 -7.69 5.70 1.32
C ASN A 109 -7.15 4.62 0.37
N LEU A 110 -6.24 3.76 0.84
CA LEU A 110 -5.78 2.61 0.07
C LEU A 110 -6.92 1.62 -0.19
N ARG A 111 -7.72 1.31 0.83
CA ARG A 111 -8.90 0.45 0.70
C ARG A 111 -9.85 1.01 -0.35
N ARG A 112 -10.18 2.31 -0.27
CA ARG A 112 -11.02 2.99 -1.26
C ARG A 112 -10.42 2.93 -2.67
N ALA A 113 -9.12 3.19 -2.79
CA ALA A 113 -8.39 3.16 -4.06
C ALA A 113 -8.36 1.78 -4.72
N LEU A 114 -8.53 0.71 -3.94
CA LEU A 114 -8.61 -0.66 -4.46
C LEU A 114 -10.02 -1.07 -4.87
N HIS A 115 -11.07 -0.49 -4.26
CA HIS A 115 -12.46 -0.86 -4.52
C HIS A 115 -13.17 0.04 -5.56
N GLN A 116 -12.67 1.25 -5.81
CA GLN A 116 -13.27 2.17 -6.79
C GLN A 116 -12.80 1.86 -8.22
N GLU A 117 -13.70 1.87 -9.20
CA GLU A 117 -13.39 1.50 -10.59
C GLU A 117 -12.72 2.62 -11.42
N THR A 118 -12.85 3.89 -11.03
CA THR A 118 -12.35 5.05 -11.81
C THR A 118 -11.65 6.11 -10.94
N ASP A 119 -10.56 6.70 -11.49
CA ASP A 119 -9.78 7.85 -10.98
C ASP A 119 -9.15 7.77 -9.56
N ASN A 120 -8.50 6.64 -9.25
CA ASN A 120 -7.80 6.43 -7.97
C ASN A 120 -6.37 7.00 -7.86
N VAL A 121 -5.84 7.63 -8.91
CA VAL A 121 -4.44 8.12 -8.94
C VAL A 121 -4.16 9.09 -7.79
N LYS A 122 -5.12 9.96 -7.46
CA LYS A 122 -4.99 10.91 -6.34
C LYS A 122 -4.91 10.18 -4.99
N LEU A 123 -5.78 9.20 -4.75
CA LEU A 123 -5.77 8.43 -3.50
C LEU A 123 -4.44 7.71 -3.31
N TYR A 124 -3.90 7.05 -4.35
CA TYR A 124 -2.60 6.40 -4.26
C TYR A 124 -1.46 7.39 -3.99
N LYS A 125 -1.50 8.59 -4.60
CA LYS A 125 -0.53 9.65 -4.31
C LYS A 125 -0.62 10.11 -2.85
N ASP A 126 -1.82 10.34 -2.35
CA ASP A 126 -2.07 10.76 -0.97
C ASP A 126 -1.60 9.70 0.04
N VAL A 127 -1.88 8.42 -0.22
CA VAL A 127 -1.41 7.29 0.60
C VAL A 127 0.11 7.24 0.63
N LYS A 128 0.78 7.28 -0.53
CA LYS A 128 2.25 7.29 -0.59
C LYS A 128 2.86 8.49 0.14
N GLY A 129 2.24 9.67 0.01
CA GLY A 129 2.65 10.88 0.73
C GLY A 129 2.56 10.70 2.25
N ASN A 130 1.42 10.19 2.74
CA ASN A 130 1.22 9.91 4.16
C ASN A 130 2.21 8.86 4.69
N LEU A 131 2.40 7.75 3.98
CA LEU A 131 3.32 6.70 4.41
C LEU A 131 4.79 7.15 4.40
N THR A 132 5.19 7.91 3.39
CA THR A 132 6.53 8.53 3.34
C THR A 132 6.74 9.48 4.52
N HIS A 133 5.72 10.27 4.85
CA HIS A 133 5.74 11.14 6.02
C HIS A 133 5.89 10.35 7.32
N LEU A 134 5.14 9.26 7.51
CA LEU A 134 5.21 8.41 8.70
C LEU A 134 6.58 7.74 8.85
N LEU A 135 7.18 7.27 7.75
CA LEU A 135 8.52 6.69 7.77
C LEU A 135 9.55 7.69 8.33
N GLY A 136 9.36 8.96 7.98
CA GLY A 136 10.18 10.06 8.43
C GLY A 136 10.09 10.41 9.91
N MET A 137 8.93 10.15 10.54
CA MET A 137 8.71 10.45 11.95
C MET A 137 9.53 9.55 12.89
N PHE A 138 9.94 8.35 12.44
CA PHE A 138 10.64 7.39 13.30
C PHE A 138 11.96 7.92 13.87
N GLY A 139 12.67 8.78 13.13
CA GLY A 139 13.94 9.35 13.60
C GLY A 139 13.79 10.29 14.79
N GLU A 140 12.59 10.80 15.04
CA GLU A 140 12.34 11.84 16.05
C GLU A 140 11.38 11.38 17.14
N TRP A 141 10.60 10.34 16.89
CA TRP A 141 9.60 9.85 17.81
C TRP A 141 10.23 9.04 18.95
N LYS A 142 10.53 9.72 20.07
CA LYS A 142 11.21 9.12 21.24
C LYS A 142 10.34 8.19 22.09
N THR A 143 9.02 8.30 21.99
CA THR A 143 8.08 7.62 22.91
C THR A 143 7.48 6.33 22.36
N GLN A 144 8.04 5.77 21.27
CA GLN A 144 7.51 4.56 20.62
C GLN A 144 7.44 3.38 21.60
N LEU A 145 8.47 3.21 22.43
CA LEU A 145 8.57 2.12 23.41
C LEU A 145 7.60 2.27 24.59
N MET A 146 6.90 3.40 24.71
CA MET A 146 5.91 3.66 25.77
C MET A 146 4.48 3.32 25.33
N ILE A 147 4.30 2.64 24.21
CA ILE A 147 2.99 2.15 23.76
C ILE A 147 2.68 0.82 24.47
N LEU A 148 1.52 0.75 25.11
CA LEU A 148 1.03 -0.43 25.83
C LEU A 148 -0.01 -1.19 24.99
N PRO A 149 -0.15 -2.53 25.13
CA PRO A 149 0.65 -3.40 26.00
C PRO A 149 2.08 -3.63 25.49
N THR A 150 2.27 -3.53 24.18
CA THR A 150 3.57 -3.56 23.49
C THR A 150 3.50 -2.66 22.26
N VAL A 151 4.64 -2.37 21.63
CA VAL A 151 4.65 -1.63 20.37
C VAL A 151 3.93 -2.44 19.28
N PRO A 152 2.90 -1.89 18.60
CA PRO A 152 2.16 -2.61 17.57
C PRO A 152 3.01 -2.82 16.31
N SER A 153 2.76 -3.91 15.57
CA SER A 153 3.46 -4.26 14.32
C SER A 153 3.45 -3.12 13.29
N VAL A 154 2.35 -2.37 13.26
CA VAL A 154 2.13 -1.24 12.35
C VAL A 154 3.08 -0.07 12.62
N VAL A 155 3.60 0.06 13.86
CA VAL A 155 4.55 1.09 14.28
C VAL A 155 5.98 0.57 14.08
N THR A 156 6.32 0.20 12.84
CA THR A 156 7.70 -0.17 12.46
C THR A 156 8.08 0.37 11.09
N PRO A 157 9.35 0.76 10.86
CA PRO A 157 9.81 1.19 9.53
C PRO A 157 9.63 0.11 8.46
N LEU A 158 9.74 -1.17 8.85
CA LEU A 158 9.54 -2.31 7.96
C LEU A 158 8.09 -2.37 7.46
N PHE A 159 7.12 -2.21 8.37
CA PHE A 159 5.70 -2.17 8.00
C PHE A 159 5.41 -1.03 7.01
N ILE A 160 5.90 0.18 7.29
CA ILE A 160 5.69 1.33 6.40
C ILE A 160 6.27 1.09 5.01
N LYS A 161 7.50 0.57 4.93
CA LYS A 161 8.15 0.25 3.65
C LYS A 161 7.37 -0.82 2.89
N SER A 162 6.96 -1.89 3.56
CA SER A 162 6.15 -2.96 2.98
C SER A 162 4.83 -2.41 2.41
N LEU A 163 4.14 -1.55 3.16
CA LEU A 163 2.89 -0.92 2.73
C LEU A 163 3.10 0.11 1.60
N LEU A 164 4.22 0.83 1.59
CA LEU A 164 4.63 1.72 0.48
C LEU A 164 4.84 0.92 -0.82
N CYS A 165 5.60 -0.17 -0.76
CA CYS A 165 5.83 -1.04 -1.91
C CYS A 165 4.52 -1.64 -2.43
N PHE A 166 3.65 -2.11 -1.53
CA PHE A 166 2.32 -2.59 -1.89
C PHE A 166 1.47 -1.51 -2.58
N THR A 167 1.38 -0.32 -1.97
CA THR A 167 0.63 0.83 -2.53
C THR A 167 1.18 1.24 -3.89
N HIS A 168 2.51 1.25 -4.04
CA HIS A 168 3.16 1.59 -5.30
C HIS A 168 2.87 0.56 -6.39
N GLY A 169 2.95 -0.74 -6.06
CA GLY A 169 2.60 -1.82 -6.97
C GLY A 169 1.16 -1.69 -7.45
N CYS A 170 0.20 -1.49 -6.54
CA CYS A 170 -1.22 -1.31 -6.90
C CYS A 170 -1.44 -0.09 -7.80
N HIS A 171 -0.84 1.05 -7.45
CA HIS A 171 -0.91 2.25 -8.27
C HIS A 171 -0.34 2.04 -9.67
N THR A 172 0.85 1.45 -9.75
CA THR A 172 1.53 1.19 -11.02
C THR A 172 0.71 0.21 -11.86
N LEU A 173 0.26 -0.91 -11.28
CA LEU A 173 -0.57 -1.90 -11.98
C LEU A 173 -1.86 -1.28 -12.54
N HIS A 174 -2.54 -0.46 -11.75
CA HIS A 174 -3.78 0.21 -12.17
C HIS A 174 -3.56 1.22 -13.30
N VAL A 175 -2.44 1.98 -13.27
CA VAL A 175 -2.08 2.87 -14.38
C VAL A 175 -1.64 2.08 -15.62
N SER A 176 -0.92 0.97 -15.42
CA SER A 176 -0.39 0.11 -16.50
C SER A 176 -1.50 -0.53 -17.33
N SER A 177 -2.67 -0.78 -16.76
CA SER A 177 -3.80 -1.34 -17.50
C SER A 177 -4.27 -0.45 -18.65
N LYS A 178 -3.96 0.85 -18.61
CA LYS A 178 -4.29 1.84 -19.66
C LYS A 178 -3.17 2.07 -20.68
N LEU A 179 -1.99 1.48 -20.48
CA LEU A 179 -0.83 1.63 -21.35
C LEU A 179 -0.74 0.48 -22.38
N SER A 180 0.01 0.70 -23.45
CA SER A 180 0.27 -0.28 -24.52
C SER A 180 1.73 -0.24 -24.99
N GLY A 181 2.18 -1.31 -25.65
CA GLY A 181 3.54 -1.41 -26.19
C GLY A 181 4.63 -1.40 -25.11
N LYS A 182 5.80 -0.84 -25.42
CA LYS A 182 6.99 -0.90 -24.53
C LYS A 182 6.77 -0.23 -23.17
N THR A 183 5.89 0.77 -23.07
CA THR A 183 5.61 1.47 -21.80
C THR A 183 4.82 0.59 -20.83
N SER A 184 3.93 -0.28 -21.32
CA SER A 184 3.20 -1.22 -20.46
C SER A 184 4.15 -2.28 -19.88
N VAL A 185 5.13 -2.75 -20.66
CA VAL A 185 6.16 -3.70 -20.20
C VAL A 185 6.93 -3.15 -19.00
N VAL A 186 7.46 -1.92 -19.10
CA VAL A 186 8.20 -1.27 -17.99
C VAL A 186 7.31 -1.11 -16.76
N ALA A 187 6.05 -0.75 -16.97
CA ALA A 187 5.12 -0.50 -15.89
C ALA A 187 4.70 -1.80 -15.17
N PHE A 188 4.42 -2.89 -15.89
CA PHE A 188 4.17 -4.21 -15.29
C PHE A 188 5.40 -4.79 -14.60
N ALA A 189 6.60 -4.60 -15.16
CA ALA A 189 7.85 -4.98 -14.50
C ALA A 189 8.04 -4.22 -13.17
N THR A 190 7.75 -2.92 -13.17
CA THR A 190 7.81 -2.07 -11.96
C THR A 190 6.78 -2.51 -10.91
N ALA A 191 5.56 -2.85 -11.33
CA ALA A 191 4.53 -3.37 -10.44
C ALA A 191 4.96 -4.71 -9.82
N MET A 192 5.42 -5.65 -10.64
CA MET A 192 5.94 -6.94 -10.21
C MET A 192 7.07 -6.78 -9.18
N GLN A 193 8.07 -5.95 -9.46
CA GLN A 193 9.16 -5.71 -8.50
C GLN A 193 8.63 -5.12 -7.18
N SER A 194 7.74 -4.13 -7.26
CA SER A 194 7.18 -3.48 -6.06
C SER A 194 6.46 -4.49 -5.17
N PHE A 195 5.69 -5.42 -5.74
CA PHE A 195 5.05 -6.48 -4.96
C PHE A 195 6.04 -7.51 -4.42
N GLY A 196 7.12 -7.81 -5.15
CA GLY A 196 8.19 -8.70 -4.70
C GLY A 196 8.96 -8.18 -3.47
N GLU A 197 8.93 -6.88 -3.23
CA GLU A 197 9.54 -6.25 -2.04
C GLU A 197 8.61 -6.28 -0.80
N VAL A 198 7.35 -6.69 -0.95
CA VAL A 198 6.39 -6.79 0.17
C VAL A 198 6.69 -8.04 0.99
N TRP A 199 6.76 -7.89 2.32
CA TRP A 199 7.06 -9.01 3.21
C TRP A 199 5.89 -10.03 3.26
N PRO A 200 6.10 -11.33 2.93
CA PRO A 200 5.00 -12.29 2.78
C PRO A 200 4.19 -12.57 4.06
N ARG A 201 4.81 -12.45 5.24
CA ARG A 201 4.13 -12.66 6.54
C ARG A 201 3.37 -11.44 7.09
N HIS A 202 3.27 -10.38 6.30
CA HIS A 202 2.61 -9.13 6.69
C HIS A 202 1.10 -9.18 6.41
N GLU A 203 0.30 -8.28 7.01
CA GLU A 203 -1.17 -8.22 6.82
C GLU A 203 -1.61 -8.12 5.34
N TYR A 204 -0.72 -7.66 4.45
CA TYR A 204 -0.97 -7.54 3.00
C TYR A 204 -0.11 -8.49 2.16
N GLY A 205 0.68 -9.36 2.77
CA GLY A 205 1.64 -10.23 2.08
C GLY A 205 0.98 -11.17 1.07
N ASN A 206 -0.18 -11.74 1.42
CA ASN A 206 -0.93 -12.62 0.53
C ASN A 206 -1.43 -11.86 -0.70
N ILE A 207 -2.04 -10.69 -0.47
CA ILE A 207 -2.56 -9.85 -1.56
C ILE A 207 -1.40 -9.40 -2.45
N ALA A 208 -0.26 -9.03 -1.87
CA ALA A 208 0.92 -8.66 -2.64
C ALA A 208 1.45 -9.83 -3.49
N LEU A 209 1.51 -11.04 -2.94
CA LEU A 209 1.90 -12.23 -3.71
C LEU A 209 0.93 -12.50 -4.88
N HIS A 210 -0.37 -12.33 -4.66
CA HIS A 210 -1.37 -12.45 -5.72
C HIS A 210 -1.13 -11.41 -6.82
N GLN A 211 -1.01 -10.14 -6.44
CA GLN A 211 -0.76 -9.05 -7.39
C GLN A 211 0.61 -9.17 -8.08
N TYR A 212 1.60 -9.78 -7.44
CA TYR A 212 2.89 -10.14 -8.05
C TYR A 212 2.69 -11.13 -9.21
N LEU A 213 1.92 -12.21 -8.99
CA LEU A 213 1.66 -13.22 -10.03
C LEU A 213 0.87 -12.63 -11.20
N ILE A 214 -0.14 -11.81 -10.91
CA ILE A 214 -0.89 -11.07 -11.92
C ILE A 214 0.02 -10.14 -12.73
N SER A 215 0.87 -9.37 -12.04
CA SER A 215 1.82 -8.46 -12.70
C SER A 215 2.80 -9.21 -13.59
N ARG A 216 3.22 -10.42 -13.19
CA ARG A 216 4.08 -11.30 -13.98
C ARG A 216 3.37 -11.79 -15.24
N VAL A 217 2.13 -12.26 -15.14
CA VAL A 217 1.35 -12.66 -16.34
C VAL A 217 1.19 -11.50 -17.31
N LEU A 218 0.79 -10.31 -16.82
CA LEU A 218 0.62 -9.14 -17.67
C LEU A 218 1.94 -8.66 -18.29
N LEU A 219 3.05 -8.76 -17.54
CA LEU A 219 4.38 -8.46 -18.05
C LEU A 219 4.75 -9.39 -19.22
N TYR A 220 4.64 -10.71 -19.04
CA TYR A 220 5.02 -11.66 -20.09
C TYR A 220 4.08 -11.61 -21.29
N ASN A 221 2.77 -11.35 -21.09
CA ASN A 221 1.87 -11.08 -22.20
C ASN A 221 2.26 -9.80 -22.97
N ALA A 222 2.64 -8.72 -22.28
CA ALA A 222 3.11 -7.50 -22.93
C ALA A 222 4.46 -7.68 -23.65
N LEU A 223 5.35 -8.53 -23.10
CA LEU A 223 6.60 -8.91 -23.76
C LEU A 223 6.35 -9.72 -25.03
N TYR A 224 5.38 -10.64 -25.02
CA TYR A 224 4.95 -11.36 -26.21
C TYR A 224 4.53 -10.41 -27.35
N GLU A 225 3.77 -9.36 -27.04
CA GLU A 225 3.30 -8.38 -28.04
C GLU A 225 4.43 -7.51 -28.61
N THR A 226 5.52 -7.32 -27.86
CA THR A 226 6.60 -6.38 -28.20
C THR A 226 7.90 -7.04 -28.66
N THR A 227 8.05 -8.34 -28.42
CA THR A 227 9.21 -9.12 -28.86
C THR A 227 9.05 -9.50 -30.33
N GLU A 228 10.13 -9.53 -31.10
CA GLU A 228 10.06 -9.92 -32.53
C GLU A 228 10.30 -11.43 -32.73
N ASN A 229 11.22 -12.02 -31.95
CA ASN A 229 11.61 -13.42 -32.06
C ASN A 229 10.47 -14.38 -31.62
N ALA A 230 10.11 -15.32 -32.50
CA ALA A 230 9.00 -16.26 -32.29
C ALA A 230 9.24 -17.25 -31.12
N SER A 231 10.47 -17.75 -30.94
CA SER A 231 10.86 -18.61 -29.81
C SER A 231 10.74 -17.89 -28.47
N LYS A 232 11.19 -16.63 -28.39
CA LYS A 232 11.02 -15.79 -27.20
C LYS A 232 9.56 -15.46 -26.90
N LYS A 233 8.76 -15.22 -27.94
CA LYS A 233 7.30 -15.08 -27.84
C LYS A 233 6.68 -16.33 -27.22
N LEU A 234 7.08 -17.52 -27.71
CA LEU A 234 6.60 -18.79 -27.18
C LEU A 234 6.98 -18.96 -25.70
N THR A 235 8.23 -18.66 -25.31
CA THR A 235 8.65 -18.68 -23.90
C THR A 235 7.78 -17.76 -23.03
N CYS A 236 7.43 -16.57 -23.51
CA CYS A 236 6.56 -15.66 -22.78
C CYS A 236 5.16 -16.25 -22.57
N LEU A 237 4.55 -16.84 -23.60
CA LEU A 237 3.21 -17.44 -23.50
C LEU A 237 3.20 -18.72 -22.65
N ARG A 238 4.26 -19.53 -22.69
CA ARG A 238 4.43 -20.70 -21.81
C ARG A 238 4.54 -20.30 -20.35
N GLU A 239 5.19 -19.18 -20.06
CA GLU A 239 5.24 -18.63 -18.72
C GLU A 239 3.88 -18.15 -18.24
N VAL A 240 3.11 -17.48 -19.11
CA VAL A 240 1.71 -17.12 -18.83
C VAL A 240 0.89 -18.35 -18.51
N GLU A 241 0.95 -19.38 -19.37
CA GLU A 241 0.22 -20.65 -19.20
C GLU A 241 0.49 -21.31 -17.84
N LYS A 242 1.77 -21.35 -17.41
CA LYS A 242 2.18 -21.91 -16.11
C LYS A 242 1.57 -21.15 -14.92
N LEU A 243 1.33 -19.84 -15.06
CA LEU A 243 0.88 -18.98 -13.97
C LEU A 243 -0.65 -18.84 -13.87
N LEU A 244 -1.38 -18.97 -14.98
CA LEU A 244 -2.84 -18.81 -15.04
C LEU A 244 -3.61 -19.63 -13.98
N PRO A 245 -3.28 -20.91 -13.69
CA PRO A 245 -3.99 -21.71 -12.69
C PRO A 245 -3.96 -21.11 -11.27
N TYR A 246 -2.93 -20.33 -10.94
CA TYR A 246 -2.78 -19.72 -9.62
C TYR A 246 -3.59 -18.43 -9.45
N ILE A 247 -4.06 -17.83 -10.55
CA ILE A 247 -4.73 -16.52 -10.56
C ILE A 247 -6.26 -16.65 -10.43
N LYS A 248 -6.85 -17.80 -10.81
CA LYS A 248 -8.31 -18.04 -10.73
C LYS A 248 -8.93 -17.82 -9.35
N PHE A 249 -8.13 -17.86 -8.28
CA PHE A 249 -8.59 -17.64 -6.90
C PHE A 249 -8.55 -16.17 -6.46
N GLN A 250 -8.17 -15.24 -7.33
CA GLN A 250 -7.75 -13.88 -6.96
C GLN A 250 -8.59 -12.76 -7.60
N GLU A 251 -9.62 -13.11 -8.39
CA GLU A 251 -10.44 -12.16 -9.17
C GLU A 251 -11.08 -11.06 -8.32
N CYS A 252 -11.38 -11.34 -7.05
CA CYS A 252 -12.00 -10.37 -6.12
C CYS A 252 -11.09 -9.20 -5.72
N TYR A 253 -9.79 -9.27 -5.98
CA TYR A 253 -8.83 -8.19 -5.68
C TYR A 253 -8.35 -7.45 -6.92
N LEU A 254 -8.93 -7.74 -8.09
CA LEU A 254 -8.57 -7.11 -9.35
C LEU A 254 -9.53 -5.97 -9.67
N SER A 255 -8.99 -4.85 -10.15
CA SER A 255 -9.82 -3.85 -10.81
C SER A 255 -10.40 -4.44 -12.10
N GLN A 256 -11.64 -4.08 -12.45
CA GLN A 256 -12.31 -4.58 -13.66
C GLN A 256 -11.44 -4.56 -14.93
N PRO A 257 -10.69 -3.47 -15.25
CA PRO A 257 -9.83 -3.46 -16.45
C PRO A 257 -8.71 -4.51 -16.45
N VAL A 258 -8.21 -4.87 -15.26
CA VAL A 258 -7.19 -5.92 -15.12
C VAL A 258 -7.84 -7.29 -15.24
N LEU A 259 -9.02 -7.47 -14.63
CA LEU A 259 -9.78 -8.71 -14.73
C LEU A 259 -10.15 -9.02 -16.19
N ASP A 260 -10.60 -8.03 -16.94
CA ASP A 260 -10.96 -8.20 -18.37
C ASP A 260 -9.73 -8.60 -19.19
N LYS A 261 -8.58 -7.94 -18.99
CA LYS A 261 -7.32 -8.33 -19.64
C LYS A 261 -6.93 -9.77 -19.31
N MET A 262 -7.04 -10.18 -18.05
CA MET A 262 -6.72 -11.55 -17.63
C MET A 262 -7.63 -12.58 -18.30
N LYS A 263 -8.94 -12.30 -18.42
CA LYS A 263 -9.89 -13.18 -19.11
C LYS A 263 -9.60 -13.29 -20.60
N THR A 264 -9.26 -12.18 -21.26
CA THR A 264 -8.82 -12.19 -22.67
C THR A 264 -7.58 -13.06 -22.84
N ILE A 265 -6.58 -12.90 -21.97
CA ILE A 265 -5.36 -13.71 -22.00
C ILE A 265 -5.70 -15.19 -21.84
N GLU A 266 -6.52 -15.55 -20.84
CA GLU A 266 -6.90 -16.94 -20.60
C GLU A 266 -7.58 -17.60 -21.81
N ASN A 267 -8.46 -16.87 -22.51
CA ASN A 267 -9.17 -17.38 -23.67
C ASN A 267 -8.30 -17.51 -24.93
N GLU A 268 -7.33 -16.61 -25.12
CA GLU A 268 -6.54 -16.53 -26.35
C GLU A 268 -5.20 -17.28 -26.28
N ASN A 269 -4.66 -17.53 -25.08
CA ASN A 269 -3.28 -17.99 -24.90
C ASN A 269 -2.97 -19.29 -25.64
N ASN A 270 -3.86 -20.28 -25.56
CA ASN A 270 -3.64 -21.59 -26.18
C ASN A 270 -3.55 -21.48 -27.71
N GLY A 271 -4.46 -20.71 -28.33
CA GLY A 271 -4.44 -20.50 -29.79
C GLY A 271 -3.16 -19.79 -30.26
N LYS A 272 -2.65 -18.83 -29.48
CA LYS A 272 -1.38 -18.15 -29.79
C LYS A 272 -0.16 -19.06 -29.65
N ILE A 273 -0.17 -19.98 -28.67
CA ILE A 273 0.88 -21.00 -28.51
C ILE A 273 0.88 -21.94 -29.73
N ASP A 274 -0.29 -22.45 -30.10
CA ASP A 274 -0.43 -23.39 -31.22
C ASP A 274 0.02 -22.76 -32.54
N ASP A 275 -0.29 -21.50 -32.80
CA ASP A 275 0.18 -20.77 -33.98
C ASP A 275 1.70 -20.64 -34.02
N LEU A 276 2.35 -20.26 -32.91
CA LEU A 276 3.81 -20.15 -32.86
C LEU A 276 4.52 -21.48 -33.09
N ILE A 277 3.97 -22.58 -32.56
CA ILE A 277 4.56 -23.92 -32.71
C ILE A 277 4.36 -24.43 -34.14
N ASN A 278 3.13 -24.33 -34.67
CA ASN A 278 2.78 -25.00 -35.92
C ASN A 278 3.04 -24.15 -37.17
N THR A 279 2.95 -22.82 -37.07
CA THR A 279 3.16 -21.90 -38.20
C THR A 279 4.61 -21.41 -38.24
N HIS A 280 5.17 -21.07 -37.07
CA HIS A 280 6.48 -20.42 -36.96
C HIS A 280 7.60 -21.37 -36.51
N TYR A 281 7.30 -22.65 -36.24
CA TYR A 281 8.25 -23.65 -35.76
C TYR A 281 9.08 -23.18 -34.55
N ALA A 282 8.46 -22.36 -33.70
CA ALA A 282 9.11 -21.77 -32.53
C ALA A 282 9.41 -22.86 -31.48
N VAL A 283 10.53 -22.69 -30.77
CA VAL A 283 10.94 -23.59 -29.66
C VAL A 283 11.10 -22.75 -28.39
N GLU A 284 10.63 -23.26 -27.25
CA GLU A 284 10.77 -22.56 -25.97
C GLU A 284 12.26 -22.39 -25.62
N GLU A 285 12.69 -21.13 -25.52
CA GLU A 285 13.98 -20.71 -24.94
C GLU A 285 13.89 -20.58 -23.42
N THR A 286 15.02 -20.32 -22.74
CA THR A 286 15.00 -20.12 -21.29
C THR A 286 14.41 -18.75 -20.93
N LEU A 287 13.77 -18.66 -19.77
CA LEU A 287 13.23 -17.38 -19.26
C LEU A 287 14.30 -16.29 -19.10
N ASN A 288 15.55 -16.68 -18.89
CA ASN A 288 16.68 -15.75 -18.76
C ASN A 288 17.03 -15.08 -20.10
N ASP A 289 16.63 -15.69 -21.22
CA ASP A 289 16.85 -15.14 -22.58
C ASP A 289 15.83 -14.07 -22.96
N VAL A 290 14.76 -13.92 -22.15
CA VAL A 290 13.74 -12.87 -22.28
C VAL A 290 14.15 -11.66 -21.43
N ALA A 291 14.58 -10.59 -22.11
CA ALA A 291 15.04 -9.38 -21.43
C ALA A 291 13.88 -8.63 -20.75
N ILE A 292 13.93 -8.50 -19.42
CA ILE A 292 13.01 -7.66 -18.65
C ILE A 292 13.62 -6.24 -18.56
N PRO A 293 12.88 -5.18 -18.91
CA PRO A 293 13.41 -3.83 -18.85
C PRO A 293 13.65 -3.35 -17.41
N PRO A 294 14.53 -2.34 -17.22
CA PRO A 294 14.76 -1.75 -15.91
C PRO A 294 13.49 -1.09 -15.37
N THR A 295 13.24 -1.26 -14.08
CA THR A 295 12.07 -0.73 -13.37
C THR A 295 12.30 0.67 -12.82
N TYR A 296 11.23 1.42 -12.57
CA TYR A 296 11.32 2.66 -11.79
C TYR A 296 11.43 2.35 -10.30
N LYS A 297 12.44 2.91 -9.62
CA LYS A 297 12.56 2.78 -8.16
C LYS A 297 11.59 3.74 -7.46
N LEU A 298 10.95 3.24 -6.40
CA LEU A 298 10.21 4.08 -5.48
C LEU A 298 11.15 5.15 -4.88
N SER A 299 10.87 6.42 -5.13
CA SER A 299 11.59 7.53 -4.50
C SER A 299 11.14 7.69 -3.05
N ILE A 300 11.96 7.22 -2.11
CA ILE A 300 11.74 7.42 -0.68
C ILE A 300 12.52 8.67 -0.23
N CYS A 301 11.79 9.71 0.17
CA CYS A 301 12.33 10.92 0.80
C CYS A 301 13.07 10.53 2.09
N LYS A 302 14.41 10.67 2.11
CA LYS A 302 15.25 10.41 3.29
C LYS A 302 15.28 11.57 4.31
N LYS A 303 14.67 12.72 3.99
CA LYS A 303 14.69 13.94 4.81
C LYS A 303 13.28 14.47 5.05
N THR A 304 12.64 13.98 6.09
CA THR A 304 11.51 14.64 6.72
C THR A 304 12.04 15.47 7.89
N GLY A 305 11.74 16.77 7.90
CA GLY A 305 11.81 17.51 9.16
C GLY A 305 10.60 17.17 10.04
N GLN A 306 10.52 17.81 11.20
CA GLN A 306 9.64 17.41 12.30
C GLN A 306 8.19 17.07 11.94
N PHE A 307 7.62 17.76 10.95
CA PHE A 307 6.25 17.50 10.47
C PHE A 307 6.08 17.66 8.94
N GLY A 308 7.10 17.31 8.14
CA GLY A 308 6.98 17.30 6.67
C GLY A 308 8.27 16.92 5.90
N CYS A 309 8.11 16.35 4.71
CA CYS A 309 9.22 16.16 3.75
C CYS A 309 9.75 17.52 3.28
N LYS A 310 11.08 17.69 3.31
CA LYS A 310 11.79 18.77 2.58
C LYS A 310 12.22 18.33 1.18
N CYS A 311 11.67 17.24 0.65
CA CYS A 311 11.87 16.90 -0.75
C CYS A 311 11.16 17.95 -1.60
N LYS A 312 11.94 18.90 -2.13
CA LYS A 312 11.54 19.67 -3.31
C LYS A 312 11.18 18.67 -4.40
N GLU A 313 10.05 18.92 -5.07
CA GLU A 313 9.74 18.35 -6.37
C GLU A 313 10.88 18.59 -7.36
#